data_AF-A0A4R0X620-F1
#
_entry.id   AF-A0A4R0X620-F1
#
_cell.length_a   1.000
_cell.length_b   1.000
_cell.length_c   1.000
_cell.angle_alpha   90.00
_cell.angle_beta   90.00
_cell.angle_gamma   90.00
#
_symmetry.space_group_name_H-M   'P 1'
#
loop_
_entity.id
_entity.type
_entity.pdbx_description
1 polymer ?
#
loop_
_entity_poly.entity_id
_entity_poly.type
_entity_poly.pdbx_seq_one_letter_code
_entity_poly.pdbx_strand_id
1 'polypeptide(L)'
;MEHLVRVQNERDRRTLAWLRERVGDAPIVAAVERCGRSKPYLSAVCRTLGVTAPQFSAARRLTPSATAEQSLATIRQILASRNDRRTPVLAGARRG
;
A
#
# COMPACT_ATOMS: atom_id res chain seq x y z
N MET A 1 2.18 -17.21 11.64
CA MET A 1 2.91 -15.99 12.04
C MET A 1 2.27 -14.68 11.58
N GLU A 2 1.69 -14.61 10.38
CA GLU A 2 1.05 -13.38 9.87
C GLU A 2 -0.19 -12.94 10.67
N HIS A 3 -0.77 -13.82 11.48
CA HIS A 3 -1.84 -13.51 12.43
C HIS A 3 -1.35 -12.78 13.70
N LEU A 4 -0.03 -12.68 13.93
CA LEU A 4 0.54 -12.00 15.09
C LEU A 4 0.85 -10.53 14.83
N VAL A 5 0.95 -10.12 13.57
CA VAL A 5 1.40 -8.78 13.17
C VAL A 5 0.45 -8.20 12.14
N ARG A 6 0.23 -6.89 12.16
CA ARG A 6 -0.65 -6.23 11.19
C ARG A 6 0.08 -6.10 9.84
N VAL A 7 -0.32 -6.92 8.87
CA VAL A 7 0.17 -6.92 7.49
C VAL A 7 -0.90 -6.31 6.59
N GLN A 8 -0.68 -5.08 6.09
CA GLN A 8 -1.64 -4.37 5.24
C GLN A 8 -1.19 -4.32 3.78
N ASN A 9 0.13 -4.32 3.54
CA ASN A 9 0.71 -4.13 2.22
C ASN A 9 1.71 -5.23 1.86
N GLU A 10 2.04 -5.34 0.57
CA GLU A 10 3.10 -6.24 0.09
C GLU A 10 4.47 -5.88 0.68
N ARG A 11 4.70 -4.58 0.96
CA ARG A 11 5.87 -4.11 1.71
C ARG A 11 5.96 -4.75 3.10
N ASP A 12 4.83 -4.90 3.78
CA ASP A 12 4.76 -5.48 5.12
C ASP A 12 5.10 -6.97 5.05
N ARG A 13 4.56 -7.70 4.06
CA ARG A 13 4.91 -9.12 3.84
C ARG A 13 6.41 -9.31 3.62
N ARG A 14 7.02 -8.48 2.76
CA ARG A 14 8.48 -8.53 2.52
C ARG A 14 9.29 -8.20 3.77
N THR A 15 8.83 -7.23 4.56
CA THR A 15 9.45 -6.86 5.83
C THR A 15 9.38 -8.01 6.82
N LEU A 16 8.24 -8.69 6.90
CA LEU A 16 8.08 -9.87 7.76
C LEU A 16 8.98 -11.01 7.30
N ALA A 17 9.02 -11.34 6.01
CA ALA A 17 9.89 -12.38 5.47
C ALA A 17 11.37 -12.11 5.80
N TRP A 18 11.81 -10.87 5.58
CA TRP A 18 13.17 -10.44 5.92
C TRP A 18 13.47 -10.52 7.42
N LEU A 19 12.53 -10.11 8.28
CA LEU A 19 12.68 -10.23 9.73
C LEU A 19 12.86 -11.70 10.13
N ARG A 20 12.10 -12.61 9.51
CA ARG A 20 12.19 -14.05 9.78
C ARG A 20 13.53 -14.62 9.33
N GLU A 21 14.04 -14.22 8.17
CA GLU A 21 15.37 -14.62 7.69
C GLU A 21 16.51 -14.10 8.57
N ARG A 22 16.40 -12.86 9.07
CA ARG A 22 17.52 -12.20 9.78
C ARG A 22 17.53 -12.45 11.28
N VAL A 23 16.37 -12.48 11.92
CA VAL A 23 16.23 -12.53 13.39
C VAL A 23 15.65 -13.87 13.83
N GLY A 24 14.89 -14.56 12.97
CA GLY A 24 14.21 -15.80 13.32
C GLY A 24 12.89 -15.57 14.06
N ASP A 25 12.12 -16.64 14.20
CA ASP A 25 10.72 -16.55 14.62
C ASP A 25 10.55 -16.24 16.13
N ALA A 26 11.40 -16.82 16.99
CA ALA A 26 11.32 -16.66 18.45
C ALA A 26 11.43 -15.20 18.94
N PRO A 27 12.43 -14.40 18.53
CA PRO A 27 12.54 -13.00 18.95
C PRO A 27 11.40 -12.13 18.40
N ILE A 28 10.86 -12.45 17.21
CA ILE A 28 9.71 -11.74 16.65
C ILE A 28 8.48 -11.93 17.55
N VAL A 29 8.21 -13.14 18.02
CA VAL A 29 7.11 -13.41 18.96
C VAL A 29 7.31 -12.61 20.26
N ALA A 30 8.51 -12.63 20.83
CA ALA A 30 8.81 -11.88 22.06
C ALA A 30 8.66 -10.35 21.87
N ALA A 31 8.92 -9.83 20.67
CA ALA A 31 8.70 -8.42 20.34
C ALA A 31 7.21 -8.09 20.15
N VAL A 32 6.43 -9.00 19.56
CA VAL A 32 4.97 -8.86 19.45
C VAL A 32 4.32 -8.85 20.83
N GLU A 33 4.69 -9.78 21.71
CA GLU A 33 4.20 -9.84 23.10
C GLU A 33 4.49 -8.54 23.86
N ARG A 34 5.68 -7.95 23.67
CA ARG A 34 6.05 -6.66 24.27
C ARG A 34 5.27 -5.46 23.71
N CYS A 35 4.72 -5.56 22.50
CA CYS A 35 3.87 -4.50 21.93
C CYS A 35 2.43 -4.54 22.46
N GLY A 36 2.05 -5.56 23.23
CA GLY A 36 0.75 -5.66 23.90
C GLY A 36 -0.34 -6.35 23.10
N ARG A 37 -1.59 -6.18 23.56
CA ARG A 37 -2.74 -7.04 23.20
C ARG A 37 -3.30 -6.85 21.79
N SER A 38 -2.95 -5.77 21.11
CA SER A 38 -3.41 -5.47 19.74
C SER A 38 -2.35 -5.85 18.72
N LYS A 39 -2.73 -6.43 17.57
CA LYS A 39 -1.83 -6.71 16.43
C LYS A 39 -0.94 -5.50 16.12
N PRO A 40 0.35 -5.53 16.52
CA PRO A 40 1.23 -4.38 16.32
C PRO A 40 1.58 -4.22 14.85
N TYR A 41 1.89 -3.00 14.46
CA TYR A 41 2.49 -2.74 13.15
C TYR A 41 3.91 -3.29 13.09
N LEU A 42 4.37 -3.74 11.93
CA LEU A 42 5.75 -4.21 11.75
C LEU A 42 6.79 -3.14 12.10
N SER A 43 6.47 -1.86 11.93
CA SER A 43 7.34 -0.76 12.34
C SER A 43 7.59 -0.75 13.86
N ALA A 44 6.58 -1.06 14.67
CA ALA A 44 6.71 -1.16 16.13
C ALA A 44 7.58 -2.37 16.50
N VAL A 45 7.33 -3.53 15.87
CA VAL A 45 8.12 -4.75 16.07
C VAL A 45 9.60 -4.52 15.72
N CYS A 46 9.89 -3.87 14.59
CA CYS A 46 11.25 -3.49 14.20
C CYS A 46 11.93 -2.60 15.24
N ARG A 47 11.23 -1.60 15.79
CA ARG A 47 11.76 -0.74 16.86
C ARG A 47 12.04 -1.53 18.15
N THR A 48 11.13 -2.40 18.56
CA THR A 48 11.29 -3.25 19.76
C THR A 48 12.46 -4.24 19.61
N LEU A 49 12.72 -4.70 18.39
CA LEU A 49 13.86 -5.54 18.05
C LEU A 49 15.16 -4.75 17.83
N GLY A 50 15.10 -3.41 17.79
CA GLY A 50 16.26 -2.56 17.48
C GLY A 50 16.77 -2.72 16.04
N VAL A 51 15.97 -3.30 15.14
CA VAL A 51 16.35 -3.56 13.75
C VAL A 51 15.71 -2.53 12.82
N THR A 52 16.53 -1.91 12.00
CA THR A 52 16.04 -1.07 10.91
C THR A 52 15.76 -1.96 9.72
N ALA A 53 14.48 -2.17 9.41
CA ALA A 53 14.08 -2.85 8.19
C ALA A 53 14.63 -2.08 6.97
N PRO A 54 15.20 -2.76 5.98
CA PRO A 54 15.67 -2.10 4.79
C PRO A 54 14.50 -1.38 4.13
N GLN A 55 14.80 -0.27 3.48
CA GLN A 55 13.81 0.40 2.65
C GLN A 55 13.46 -0.55 1.50
N PHE A 56 12.38 -1.32 1.67
CA PHE A 56 11.68 -1.98 0.58
C PHE A 56 10.93 -0.93 -0.24
N SER A 57 11.61 0.16 -0.60
CA SER A 57 11.38 0.83 -1.87
C SER A 57 11.75 -0.23 -2.90
N ALA A 58 10.81 -1.14 -3.16
CA ALA A 58 10.73 -1.66 -4.50
C ALA A 58 10.68 -0.40 -5.35
N ALA A 59 11.78 -0.10 -6.05
CA ALA A 59 11.67 0.66 -7.28
C ALA A 59 10.54 -0.04 -8.00
N ARG A 60 9.34 0.55 -7.91
CA ARG A 60 8.14 0.00 -8.52
C ARG A 60 8.53 0.06 -9.97
N ARG A 61 9.04 -1.05 -10.52
CA ARG A 61 9.18 -1.23 -11.94
C ARG A 61 7.74 -1.12 -12.40
N LEU A 62 7.33 0.12 -12.69
CA LEU A 62 6.14 0.46 -13.42
C LEU A 62 6.43 -0.09 -14.80
N THR A 63 6.40 -1.42 -14.93
CA THR A 63 6.42 -2.05 -16.23
C THR A 63 5.09 -1.61 -16.82
N PRO A 64 5.10 -0.81 -17.91
CA PRO A 64 3.87 -0.45 -18.58
C PRO A 64 3.20 -1.76 -19.00
N SER A 65 2.08 -2.06 -18.35
CA SER A 65 1.27 -3.22 -18.66
C SER A 65 0.16 -2.75 -19.58
N ALA A 66 0.01 -3.40 -20.73
CA ALA A 66 -1.08 -3.10 -21.66
C ALA A 66 -2.45 -3.12 -20.95
N THR A 67 -2.64 -4.04 -20.01
CA THR A 67 -3.85 -4.12 -19.17
C THR A 67 -4.00 -2.90 -18.25
N ALA A 68 -2.90 -2.39 -17.67
CA ALA A 68 -2.94 -1.20 -16.84
C ALA A 68 -3.28 0.06 -17.67
N GLU A 69 -2.67 0.21 -18.84
CA GLU A 69 -2.98 1.33 -19.75
C GLU A 69 -4.44 1.28 -20.23
N GLN A 70 -4.95 0.09 -20.59
CA GLN A 70 -6.35 -0.08 -20.97
C GLN A 70 -7.32 0.24 -19.81
N SER A 71 -6.95 -0.15 -18.59
CA SER A 71 -7.72 0.21 -17.39
C SER A 71 -7.74 1.72 -17.17
N LEU A 72 -6.59 2.40 -17.32
CA LEU A 72 -6.49 3.86 -17.22
C LEU A 72 -7.28 4.57 -18.32
N ALA A 73 -7.23 4.07 -19.56
CA ALA A 73 -8.02 4.60 -20.66
C ALA A 73 -9.53 4.51 -20.37
N THR A 74 -9.99 3.36 -19.86
CA THR A 74 -11.38 3.14 -19.46
C THR A 74 -11.81 4.10 -18.35
N ILE A 75 -10.97 4.26 -17.31
CA ILE A 75 -11.24 5.21 -16.22
C ILE A 75 -11.37 6.64 -16.76
N ARG A 76 -10.44 7.06 -17.63
CA ARG A 76 -10.48 8.39 -18.26
C ARG A 76 -11.76 8.60 -19.07
N GLN A 77 -12.21 7.60 -19.83
CA GLN A 77 -13.46 7.66 -20.58
C GLN A 77 -14.69 7.82 -19.66
N ILE A 78 -14.79 7.02 -18.59
CA ILE A 78 -15.90 7.12 -17.63
C ILE A 78 -15.97 8.51 -17.00
N LEU A 79 -14.81 9.06 -16.62
CA LEU A 79 -14.72 10.39 -16.02
C LEU A 79 -15.09 11.48 -17.04
N ALA A 80 -14.61 11.38 -18.29
CA ALA A 80 -14.95 12.31 -19.36
C ALA A 80 -16.46 12.31 -19.64
N SER A 81 -17.09 11.13 -19.76
CA SER A 81 -18.54 11.02 -20.00
C SER A 81 -19.38 11.54 -18.82
N ARG A 82 -18.89 11.39 -17.58
CA ARG A 82 -19.55 11.97 -16.40
C ARG A 82 -19.43 13.49 -16.37
N ASN A 83 -18.29 14.03 -16.78
CA ASN A 83 -18.07 15.47 -16.87
C ASN A 83 -18.95 16.09 -17.96
N ASP A 84 -19.01 15.47 -19.14
CA ASP A 84 -19.85 15.91 -20.25
C ASP A 84 -21.34 15.96 -19.87
N ARG A 85 -21.85 14.92 -19.20
CA ARG A 85 -23.23 14.91 -18.64
C ARG A 85 -23.50 15.98 -17.58
N ARG A 86 -22.45 16.48 -16.90
CA ARG A 86 -22.56 17.62 -15.97
C ARG A 86 -22.42 18.98 -16.65
N THR A 87 -22.04 19.02 -17.93
CA THR A 87 -21.79 20.26 -18.67
C THR A 87 -22.92 20.68 -19.65
N PRO A 88 -24.24 20.48 -19.40
CA PRO A 88 -25.24 21.17 -20.22
C PRO A 88 -25.59 22.59 -19.73
N VAL A 89 -25.25 22.99 -18.49
CA VAL A 89 -25.82 24.23 -17.89
C VAL A 89 -24.95 25.50 -17.96
N LEU A 90 -23.68 25.42 -18.35
CA LEU A 90 -22.76 26.58 -18.35
C LEU A 90 -22.38 27.12 -19.74
N ALA A 91 -22.81 26.48 -20.83
CA ALA A 91 -22.50 26.93 -22.19
C ALA A 91 -23.44 28.02 -22.75
N GLY A 92 -24.45 28.45 -21.99
CA GLY A 92 -25.47 29.40 -22.44
C GLY A 92 -25.19 30.89 -22.21
N ALA A 93 -24.14 31.26 -21.47
CA ALA A 93 -23.97 32.64 -20.99
C ALA A 93 -22.82 33.40 -21.69
N ARG A 94 -22.83 33.51 -23.03
CA ARG A 94 -22.09 34.56 -23.77
C ARG A 94 -22.80 34.94 -25.08
N ARG A 95 -23.84 35.76 -24.99
CA ARG A 95 -24.19 36.77 -26.00
C ARG A 95 -24.81 37.97 -25.27
N GLY A 96 -24.23 39.14 -25.47
CA GLY A 96 -24.58 40.41 -24.85
C GLY A 96 -23.37 41.32 -24.91
#